data_AF-A0A1B8RSV2-F1
#
_entry.id   AF-A0A1B8RSV2-F1
#
_cell.length_a   1.000
_cell.length_b   1.000
_cell.length_c   1.000
_cell.angle_alpha   90.00
_cell.angle_beta   90.00
_cell.angle_gamma   90.00
#
_symmetry.space_group_name_H-M   'P 1'
#
loop_
_entity.id
_entity.type
_entity.pdbx_description
1 polymer ?
#
loop_
_entity_poly.entity_id
_entity_poly.type
_entity_poly.pdbx_seq_one_letter_code
_entity_poly.pdbx_strand_id
1 'polypeptide(L)'
;MYELITQNEADRIKDILNGTGLKEDINIEVLEGKYKINAFNITESYNSERHGYDMKEFYLMDNNDKYDVLEYKGKLYEVFISFGEWGYKTRLKNTHITAGSKKFHEYSFQLELSQGIKDERNIYIVKNITNLAGNGALVRLYRGLGKDRVKKENRRERFIEEFNGEILKYEGKEWIVISKISLDDLFNDVKSEDIFYDLLNSILKAMILVEGIGEEEV
;
A
#
# COMPACT_ATOMS: atom_id res chain seq x y z
N MET A 1 -6.87 22.74 7.39
CA MET A 1 -5.62 23.05 6.65
C MET A 1 -4.78 21.78 6.69
N TYR A 2 -4.12 21.44 5.59
CA TYR A 2 -3.29 20.23 5.51
C TYR A 2 -1.81 20.57 5.71
N GLU A 3 -1.09 19.68 6.37
CA GLU A 3 0.37 19.70 6.50
C GLU A 3 0.96 18.30 6.31
N LEU A 4 2.29 18.20 6.18
CA LEU A 4 2.96 16.91 6.07
C LEU A 4 3.15 16.26 7.44
N ILE A 5 3.11 14.93 7.50
CA ILE A 5 3.37 14.21 8.76
C ILE A 5 4.81 14.38 9.26
N THR A 6 5.02 14.15 10.54
CA THR A 6 6.30 14.23 11.25
C THR A 6 7.02 12.87 11.28
N GLN A 7 8.29 12.87 11.68
CA GLN A 7 9.07 11.65 11.88
C GLN A 7 8.44 10.75 12.95
N ASN A 8 7.99 11.33 14.08
CA ASN A 8 7.39 10.58 15.18
C ASN A 8 6.11 9.83 14.75
N GLU A 9 5.27 10.49 13.94
CA GLU A 9 4.06 9.86 13.39
C GLU A 9 4.40 8.74 12.41
N ALA A 10 5.39 8.94 11.54
CA ALA A 10 5.84 7.91 10.61
C ALA A 10 6.49 6.71 11.32
N ASP A 11 7.27 6.95 12.38
CA ASP A 11 7.89 5.91 13.20
C ASP A 11 6.82 5.09 13.90
N ARG A 12 5.80 5.73 14.49
CA ARG A 12 4.70 5.02 15.11
C ARG A 12 3.92 4.12 14.14
N ILE A 13 3.66 4.57 12.92
CA ILE A 13 3.00 3.74 11.89
C ILE A 13 3.82 2.49 11.57
N LYS A 14 5.16 2.61 11.52
CA LYS A 14 6.04 1.45 11.29
C LYS A 14 6.12 0.52 12.48
N ASP A 15 6.11 1.06 13.70
CA ASP A 15 6.08 0.23 14.90
C ASP A 15 4.81 -0.64 14.91
N ILE A 16 3.67 -0.06 14.49
CA ILE A 16 2.43 -0.81 14.29
C ILE A 16 2.61 -1.90 13.22
N LEU A 17 3.19 -1.59 12.05
CA LEU A 17 3.47 -2.59 11.01
C LEU A 17 4.42 -3.70 11.47
N ASN A 18 5.37 -3.40 12.35
CA ASN A 18 6.41 -4.33 12.78
C ASN A 18 5.95 -5.25 13.91
N GLY A 19 5.12 -4.76 14.82
CA GLY A 19 4.79 -5.43 16.07
C GLY A 19 3.34 -5.91 16.21
N THR A 20 2.47 -5.66 15.23
CA THR A 20 1.04 -5.95 15.35
C THR A 20 0.62 -7.10 14.44
N GLY A 21 -0.18 -8.02 14.96
CA GLY A 21 -0.79 -9.11 14.19
C GLY A 21 -2.13 -8.71 13.55
N LEU A 22 -2.72 -9.65 12.81
CA LEU A 22 -4.07 -9.47 12.31
C LEU A 22 -5.11 -9.63 13.43
N LYS A 23 -6.03 -8.67 13.51
CA LYS A 23 -7.20 -8.75 14.40
C LYS A 23 -8.32 -9.63 13.86
N GLU A 24 -8.38 -9.76 12.54
CA GLU A 24 -9.37 -10.52 11.78
C GLU A 24 -8.82 -10.91 10.40
N ASP A 25 -9.48 -11.85 9.74
CA ASP A 25 -9.07 -12.37 8.43
C ASP A 25 -9.22 -11.30 7.33
N ILE A 26 -8.22 -11.20 6.46
CA ILE A 26 -8.28 -10.36 5.25
C ILE A 26 -8.84 -11.18 4.09
N ASN A 27 -10.00 -10.77 3.60
CA ASN A 27 -10.66 -11.36 2.44
C ASN A 27 -10.93 -10.26 1.41
N ILE A 28 -10.13 -10.21 0.34
CA ILE A 28 -10.21 -9.19 -0.71
C ILE A 28 -10.58 -9.87 -2.02
N GLU A 29 -11.58 -9.32 -2.71
CA GLU A 29 -11.95 -9.72 -4.07
C GLU A 29 -12.11 -8.46 -4.93
N VAL A 30 -11.41 -8.39 -6.06
CA VAL A 30 -11.44 -7.22 -6.96
C VAL A 30 -11.44 -7.63 -8.44
N LEU A 31 -11.84 -6.69 -9.30
CA LEU A 31 -11.91 -6.87 -10.75
C LEU A 31 -12.77 -8.09 -11.13
N GLU A 32 -14.03 -8.08 -10.66
CA GLU A 32 -15.01 -9.13 -10.91
C GLU A 32 -14.53 -10.54 -10.51
N GLY A 33 -13.81 -10.64 -9.39
CA GLY A 33 -13.34 -11.92 -8.85
C GLY A 33 -12.10 -12.49 -9.52
N LYS A 34 -11.50 -11.76 -10.47
CA LYS A 34 -10.27 -12.16 -11.16
C LYS A 34 -9.09 -12.35 -10.19
N TYR A 35 -9.06 -11.57 -9.11
CA TYR A 35 -8.03 -11.64 -8.08
C TYR A 35 -8.68 -11.76 -6.71
N LYS A 36 -8.16 -12.67 -5.88
CA LYS A 36 -8.62 -12.91 -4.51
C LYS A 36 -7.44 -13.01 -3.55
N ILE A 37 -7.50 -12.36 -2.40
CA ILE A 37 -6.59 -12.61 -1.28
C ILE A 37 -7.41 -13.14 -0.13
N ASN A 38 -6.98 -14.28 0.42
CA ASN A 38 -7.50 -14.82 1.68
C ASN A 38 -6.32 -15.05 2.62
N ALA A 39 -6.18 -14.20 3.64
CA ALA A 39 -5.12 -14.30 4.63
C ALA A 39 -5.71 -14.30 6.04
N PHE A 40 -5.27 -15.27 6.84
CA PHE A 40 -5.77 -15.56 8.18
C PHE A 40 -4.75 -15.16 9.25
N ASN A 41 -3.49 -15.00 8.87
CA ASN A 41 -2.43 -14.53 9.76
C ASN A 41 -1.29 -13.87 8.97
N ILE A 42 -0.27 -13.38 9.68
CA ILE A 42 1.00 -12.91 9.13
C ILE A 42 2.17 -13.54 9.88
N THR A 43 3.34 -13.57 9.25
CA THR A 43 4.57 -13.92 9.96
C THR A 43 5.00 -12.78 10.90
N GLU A 44 5.87 -13.09 11.86
CA GLU A 44 6.67 -12.03 12.50
C GLU A 44 7.50 -11.28 11.46
N SER A 45 7.81 -10.01 11.75
CA SER A 45 8.67 -9.19 10.89
C SER A 45 10.13 -9.59 11.04
N TYR A 46 10.83 -9.77 9.92
CA TYR A 46 12.26 -10.07 9.87
C TYR A 46 12.99 -9.19 8.85
N ASN A 47 14.32 -9.23 8.80
CA ASN A 47 15.08 -8.43 7.84
C ASN A 47 14.86 -8.94 6.41
N SER A 48 14.43 -8.07 5.50
CA SER A 48 14.23 -8.41 4.09
C SER A 48 15.57 -8.71 3.41
N GLU A 49 15.61 -9.83 2.68
CA GLU A 49 16.76 -10.19 1.83
C GLU A 49 16.59 -9.71 0.38
N ARG A 50 15.44 -9.10 0.04
CA ARG A 50 15.06 -8.77 -1.35
C ARG A 50 15.63 -7.44 -1.84
N HIS A 51 15.64 -6.44 -0.98
CA HIS A 51 15.79 -5.04 -1.42
C HIS A 51 17.21 -4.49 -1.34
N GLY A 52 18.14 -5.20 -0.67
CA GLY A 52 19.51 -4.72 -0.47
C GLY A 52 19.62 -3.47 0.42
N TYR A 53 18.54 -3.10 1.10
CA TYR A 53 18.43 -1.98 2.04
C TYR A 53 18.00 -2.50 3.42
N ASP A 54 18.17 -1.69 4.47
CA ASP A 54 17.67 -2.01 5.81
C ASP A 54 16.15 -1.91 5.85
N MET A 55 15.49 -3.02 5.52
CA MET A 55 14.05 -3.16 5.51
C MET A 55 13.62 -4.36 6.34
N LYS A 56 12.50 -4.22 7.03
CA LYS A 56 11.75 -5.31 7.60
C LYS A 56 10.76 -5.87 6.59
N GLU A 57 10.34 -7.10 6.77
CA GLU A 57 9.38 -7.80 5.91
C GLU A 57 8.56 -8.81 6.69
N PHE A 58 7.28 -8.95 6.34
CA PHE A 58 6.41 -10.02 6.77
C PHE A 58 5.58 -10.57 5.60
N TYR A 59 5.13 -11.81 5.73
CA TYR A 59 4.30 -12.51 4.74
C TYR A 59 2.90 -12.68 5.27
N LEU A 60 1.92 -12.65 4.36
CA LEU A 60 0.57 -13.09 4.66
C LEU A 60 0.51 -14.62 4.66
N MET A 61 -0.32 -15.19 5.52
CA MET A 61 -0.47 -16.63 5.70
C MET A 61 -1.92 -17.08 5.52
N ASP A 62 -2.11 -18.25 4.90
CA ASP A 62 -3.38 -18.94 4.84
C ASP A 62 -3.71 -19.63 6.18
N ASN A 63 -4.83 -20.35 6.24
CA ASN A 63 -5.25 -21.07 7.44
C ASN A 63 -4.46 -22.37 7.73
N ASN A 64 -3.45 -22.69 6.93
CA ASN A 64 -2.53 -23.83 7.09
C ASN A 64 -1.07 -23.38 7.23
N ASP A 65 -0.85 -22.11 7.61
CA ASP A 65 0.47 -21.48 7.75
C ASP A 65 1.31 -21.51 6.46
N LYS A 66 0.66 -21.41 5.29
CA LYS A 66 1.30 -21.27 3.98
C LYS A 66 1.24 -19.84 3.49
N TYR A 67 2.23 -19.43 2.70
CA TYR A 67 2.35 -18.04 2.27
C TYR A 67 1.56 -17.69 1.00
N ASP A 68 1.06 -18.70 0.29
CA ASP A 68 0.41 -18.53 -1.00
C ASP A 68 -1.07 -18.12 -0.85
N VAL A 69 -1.31 -16.84 -0.58
CA VAL A 69 -2.63 -16.28 -0.25
C VAL A 69 -3.34 -15.57 -1.39
N LEU A 70 -2.62 -15.18 -2.46
CA LEU A 70 -3.18 -14.50 -3.63
C LEU A 70 -3.55 -15.50 -4.71
N GLU A 71 -4.83 -15.59 -5.04
CA GLU A 71 -5.35 -16.40 -6.14
C GLU A 71 -5.50 -15.59 -7.43
N TYR A 72 -5.01 -16.15 -8.53
CA TYR A 72 -5.26 -15.69 -9.90
C TYR A 72 -5.34 -16.87 -10.86
N LYS A 73 -6.48 -17.03 -11.56
CA LYS A 73 -6.73 -18.12 -12.53
C LYS A 73 -6.40 -19.52 -11.97
N GLY A 74 -6.81 -19.78 -10.73
CA GLY A 74 -6.59 -21.07 -10.05
C GLY A 74 -5.14 -21.34 -9.64
N LYS A 75 -4.26 -20.33 -9.69
CA LYS A 75 -2.89 -20.40 -9.16
C LYS A 75 -2.78 -19.51 -7.92
N LEU A 76 -2.02 -19.98 -6.94
CA LEU A 76 -1.75 -19.26 -5.71
C LEU A 76 -0.34 -18.66 -5.73
N TYR A 77 -0.18 -17.52 -5.06
CA TYR A 77 1.06 -16.77 -5.01
C TYR A 77 1.26 -16.13 -3.64
N GLU A 78 2.52 -16.06 -3.22
CA GLU A 78 2.90 -15.32 -2.01
C GLU A 78 2.59 -13.83 -2.10
N VAL A 79 2.26 -13.23 -0.95
CA VAL A 79 2.14 -11.79 -0.77
C VAL A 79 2.93 -11.38 0.47
N PHE A 80 3.69 -10.30 0.35
CA PHE A 80 4.52 -9.77 1.42
C PHE A 80 4.49 -8.25 1.46
N ILE A 81 4.78 -7.71 2.63
CA ILE A 81 4.97 -6.29 2.87
C ILE A 81 6.38 -6.10 3.38
N SER A 82 7.12 -5.16 2.78
CA SER A 82 8.43 -4.74 3.29
C SER A 82 8.38 -3.25 3.66
N PHE A 83 9.07 -2.85 4.73
CA PHE A 83 9.11 -1.44 5.16
C PHE A 83 10.43 -1.07 5.82
N GLY A 84 10.90 0.16 5.60
CA GLY A 84 12.19 0.64 6.14
C GLY A 84 12.90 1.65 5.26
N GLU A 85 14.22 1.53 5.16
CA GLU A 85 15.06 2.34 4.29
C GLU A 85 14.87 2.03 2.81
N TRP A 86 15.19 3.00 1.95
CA TRP A 86 15.12 2.84 0.51
C TRP A 86 16.22 3.62 -0.20
N GLY A 87 16.45 3.30 -1.48
CA GLY A 87 17.59 3.78 -2.28
C GLY A 87 17.60 5.28 -2.61
N TYR A 88 16.63 6.08 -2.16
CA TYR A 88 16.63 7.52 -2.35
C TYR A 88 16.32 8.26 -1.04
N LYS A 89 16.90 9.45 -0.91
CA LYS A 89 16.69 10.31 0.25
C LYS A 89 15.32 10.98 0.20
N THR A 90 14.55 10.84 1.27
CA THR A 90 13.29 11.57 1.46
C THR A 90 13.39 12.53 2.64
N ARG A 91 12.30 13.24 2.93
CA ARG A 91 12.22 14.21 4.04
C ARG A 91 12.28 13.52 5.41
N LEU A 92 11.72 12.33 5.51
CA LEU A 92 11.72 11.50 6.72
C LEU A 92 12.65 10.31 6.52
N LYS A 93 13.09 9.68 7.60
CA LYS A 93 13.97 8.51 7.53
C LYS A 93 13.16 7.23 7.63
N ASN A 94 13.57 6.25 6.84
CA ASN A 94 13.12 4.86 6.93
C ASN A 94 11.60 4.76 6.78
N THR A 95 11.01 5.49 5.82
CA THR A 95 9.56 5.68 5.68
C THR A 95 8.95 4.97 4.47
N HIS A 96 9.72 4.10 3.81
CA HIS A 96 9.28 3.41 2.62
C HIS A 96 8.47 2.15 2.99
N ILE A 97 7.39 1.89 2.26
CA ILE A 97 6.60 0.66 2.38
C ILE A 97 6.38 0.11 0.97
N THR A 98 6.67 -1.17 0.78
CA THR A 98 6.38 -1.91 -0.45
C THR A 98 5.42 -3.06 -0.16
N ALA A 99 4.49 -3.29 -1.08
CA ALA A 99 3.74 -4.52 -1.17
C ALA A 99 4.13 -5.25 -2.45
N GLY A 100 4.37 -6.55 -2.32
CA GLY A 100 4.91 -7.38 -3.39
C GLY A 100 4.26 -8.75 -3.48
N SER A 101 4.35 -9.34 -4.66
CA SER A 101 3.97 -10.72 -4.93
C SER A 101 4.75 -11.27 -6.12
N LYS A 102 5.11 -12.56 -6.07
CA LYS A 102 5.70 -13.28 -7.21
C LYS A 102 4.82 -13.28 -8.47
N LYS A 103 3.51 -13.06 -8.34
CA LYS A 103 2.61 -12.91 -9.49
C LYS A 103 2.91 -11.65 -10.30
N PHE A 104 3.46 -10.62 -9.66
CA PHE A 104 3.57 -9.28 -10.23
C PHE A 104 5.01 -8.77 -10.19
N HIS A 105 5.43 -8.22 -9.05
CA HIS A 105 6.75 -7.68 -8.77
C HIS A 105 6.96 -7.60 -7.26
N GLU A 106 8.21 -7.55 -6.81
CA GLU A 106 8.57 -7.34 -5.39
C GLU A 106 8.23 -5.95 -4.84
N TYR A 107 7.88 -5.00 -5.72
CA TYR A 107 7.50 -3.62 -5.36
C TYR A 107 6.30 -3.16 -6.17
N SER A 108 5.32 -4.06 -6.28
CA SER A 108 4.07 -3.86 -7.02
C SER A 108 3.29 -2.65 -6.60
N PHE A 109 3.33 -2.31 -5.31
CA PHE A 109 2.79 -1.07 -4.80
C PHE A 109 3.77 -0.47 -3.80
N GLN A 110 3.97 0.84 -3.90
CA GLN A 110 4.93 1.58 -3.09
C GLN A 110 4.26 2.79 -2.47
N LEU A 111 4.46 2.93 -1.16
CA LEU A 111 4.07 4.07 -0.36
C LEU A 111 5.30 4.69 0.28
N GLU A 112 5.20 5.98 0.51
CA GLU A 112 6.27 6.76 1.10
C GLU A 112 5.65 7.64 2.18
N LEU A 113 5.82 7.27 3.46
CA LEU A 113 5.16 7.98 4.57
C LEU A 113 5.62 9.45 4.64
N SER A 114 6.81 9.78 4.12
CA SER A 114 7.25 11.19 4.03
C SER A 114 6.36 12.08 3.16
N GLN A 115 5.49 11.48 2.33
CA GLN A 115 4.45 12.16 1.54
C GLN A 115 3.06 12.14 2.22
N GLY A 116 2.93 11.47 3.37
CA GLY A 116 1.69 11.48 4.15
C GLY A 116 1.30 12.90 4.54
N ILE A 117 0.00 13.16 4.52
CA ILE A 117 -0.60 14.46 4.82
C ILE A 117 -1.44 14.31 6.07
N LYS A 118 -1.58 15.36 6.88
CA LYS A 118 -2.47 15.37 8.03
C LYS A 118 -3.27 16.66 8.13
N ASP A 119 -4.42 16.57 8.79
CA ASP A 119 -5.16 17.71 9.31
C ASP A 119 -5.14 17.71 10.84
N GLU A 120 -6.01 18.49 11.46
CA GLU A 120 -6.16 18.60 12.91
C GLU A 120 -6.62 17.31 13.61
N ARG A 121 -7.10 16.31 12.88
CA ARG A 121 -7.70 15.08 13.44
C ARG A 121 -7.12 13.80 12.87
N ASN A 122 -6.62 13.81 11.64
CA ASN A 122 -6.27 12.58 10.92
C ASN A 122 -4.95 12.71 10.16
N ILE A 123 -4.28 11.58 10.03
CA ILE A 123 -3.23 11.31 9.05
C ILE A 123 -3.83 10.58 7.86
N TYR A 124 -3.38 10.93 6.67
CA TYR A 124 -3.75 10.36 5.40
C TYR A 124 -2.50 9.82 4.71
N ILE A 125 -2.48 8.50 4.50
CA ILE A 125 -1.51 7.82 3.66
C ILE A 125 -2.02 7.89 2.22
N VAL A 126 -1.25 8.50 1.33
CA VAL A 126 -1.77 8.96 0.02
C VAL A 126 -0.95 8.51 -1.18
N LYS A 127 -1.60 8.48 -2.34
CA LYS A 127 -0.94 8.38 -3.66
C LYS A 127 -1.33 9.55 -4.54
N ASN A 128 -0.37 10.04 -5.33
CA ASN A 128 -0.60 11.12 -6.26
C ASN A 128 -1.34 10.61 -7.50
N ILE A 129 -2.47 11.22 -7.82
CA ILE A 129 -3.27 10.88 -9.01
C ILE A 129 -3.24 11.99 -10.07
N THR A 130 -2.74 13.19 -9.75
CA THR A 130 -2.48 14.23 -10.75
C THR A 130 -1.34 13.84 -11.70
N ASN A 131 -0.24 13.31 -11.15
CA ASN A 131 0.97 13.01 -11.89
C ASN A 131 1.00 11.56 -12.37
N LEU A 132 1.39 11.36 -13.62
CA LEU A 132 1.56 10.03 -14.21
C LEU A 132 2.92 9.38 -13.89
N ALA A 133 3.84 10.14 -13.30
CA ALA A 133 5.18 9.70 -12.91
C ALA A 133 5.76 10.56 -11.77
N GLY A 134 6.85 10.09 -11.17
CA GLY A 134 7.54 10.77 -10.07
C GLY A 134 6.96 10.43 -8.70
N ASN A 135 7.34 11.23 -7.69
CA ASN A 135 7.09 10.92 -6.28
C ASN A 135 5.60 10.72 -6.00
N GLY A 136 5.26 9.58 -5.41
CA GLY A 136 3.89 9.24 -5.01
C GLY A 136 2.97 8.82 -6.15
N ALA A 137 3.40 8.88 -7.42
CA ALA A 137 2.57 8.48 -8.56
C ALA A 137 2.31 6.96 -8.60
N LEU A 138 1.22 6.57 -9.25
CA LEU A 138 0.84 5.17 -9.49
C LEU A 138 1.55 4.60 -10.74
N VAL A 139 2.88 4.70 -10.83
CA VAL A 139 3.63 4.39 -12.08
C VAL A 139 3.35 2.99 -12.61
N ARG A 140 3.24 2.00 -11.72
CA ARG A 140 2.92 0.59 -12.05
C ARG A 140 1.59 0.44 -12.81
N LEU A 141 0.61 1.28 -12.52
CA LEU A 141 -0.70 1.31 -13.20
C LEU A 141 -0.56 1.61 -14.70
N TYR A 142 0.46 2.40 -15.05
CA TYR A 142 0.67 2.91 -16.42
C TYR A 142 1.69 2.10 -17.23
N ARG A 143 2.15 0.95 -16.71
CA ARG A 143 3.13 0.10 -17.41
C ARG A 143 2.64 -0.30 -18.79
N GLY A 144 3.57 -0.44 -19.74
CA GLY A 144 3.29 -0.86 -21.12
C GLY A 144 2.70 0.21 -22.03
N LEU A 145 2.17 1.33 -21.49
CA LEU A 145 1.46 2.33 -22.29
C LEU A 145 2.36 3.39 -22.97
N GLY A 146 3.66 3.43 -22.64
CA GLY A 146 4.60 4.38 -23.24
C GLY A 146 4.15 5.85 -23.09
N LYS A 147 3.84 6.51 -24.21
CA LYS A 147 3.40 7.92 -24.27
C LYS A 147 1.88 8.08 -24.39
N ASP A 148 1.10 7.00 -24.42
CA ASP A 148 -0.35 7.07 -24.56
C ASP A 148 -0.98 7.65 -23.30
N ARG A 149 -1.30 8.95 -23.34
CA ARG A 149 -1.84 9.69 -22.21
C ARG A 149 -3.30 9.32 -21.94
N VAL A 150 -4.09 9.09 -22.98
CA VAL A 150 -5.52 8.80 -22.86
C VAL A 150 -5.72 7.47 -22.15
N LYS A 151 -4.99 6.42 -22.54
CA LYS A 151 -5.06 5.13 -21.85
C LYS A 151 -4.61 5.22 -20.38
N LYS A 152 -3.61 6.05 -20.07
CA LYS A 152 -3.16 6.25 -18.69
C LYS A 152 -4.23 6.95 -17.85
N GLU A 153 -4.87 7.98 -18.40
CA GLU A 153 -5.98 8.67 -17.74
C GLU A 153 -7.15 7.71 -17.51
N ASN A 154 -7.53 6.89 -18.51
CA ASN A 154 -8.58 5.88 -18.34
C ASN A 154 -8.26 4.85 -17.25
N ARG A 155 -7.02 4.33 -17.19
CA ARG A 155 -6.60 3.42 -16.12
C ARG A 155 -6.64 4.09 -14.74
N ARG A 156 -6.30 5.38 -14.66
CA ARG A 156 -6.40 6.16 -13.42
C ARG A 156 -7.85 6.30 -12.97
N GLU A 157 -8.75 6.71 -13.86
CA GLU A 157 -10.16 6.87 -13.51
C GLU A 157 -10.76 5.55 -13.03
N ARG A 158 -10.45 4.45 -13.73
CA ARG A 158 -10.87 3.11 -13.28
C ARG A 158 -10.30 2.74 -11.91
N PHE A 159 -9.01 3.03 -11.65
CA PHE A 159 -8.44 2.80 -10.33
C PHE A 159 -9.16 3.61 -9.25
N ILE A 160 -9.48 4.88 -9.51
CA ILE A 160 -10.21 5.74 -8.58
C ILE A 160 -11.60 5.16 -8.29
N GLU A 161 -12.33 4.74 -9.32
CA GLU A 161 -13.66 4.14 -9.21
C GLU A 161 -13.65 2.82 -8.42
N GLU A 162 -12.76 1.89 -8.77
CA GLU A 162 -12.68 0.56 -8.16
C GLU A 162 -12.11 0.60 -6.73
N PHE A 163 -11.12 1.46 -6.49
CA PHE A 163 -10.55 1.64 -5.16
C PHE A 163 -11.56 2.34 -4.25
N ASN A 164 -12.28 3.33 -4.78
CA ASN A 164 -13.30 4.14 -4.11
C ASN A 164 -12.77 4.85 -2.85
N GLY A 165 -11.59 5.47 -2.99
CA GLY A 165 -10.94 6.22 -1.92
C GLY A 165 -11.28 7.71 -1.92
N GLU A 166 -11.20 8.35 -0.75
CA GLU A 166 -11.30 9.80 -0.61
C GLU A 166 -10.20 10.50 -1.44
N ILE A 167 -10.53 11.63 -2.10
CA ILE A 167 -9.56 12.43 -2.84
C ILE A 167 -9.36 13.77 -2.13
N LEU A 168 -8.11 14.06 -1.78
CA LEU A 168 -7.70 15.31 -1.15
C LEU A 168 -6.96 16.21 -2.14
N LYS A 169 -7.17 17.53 -2.00
CA LYS A 169 -6.41 18.56 -2.73
C LYS A 169 -5.36 19.16 -1.80
N TYR A 170 -4.09 18.98 -2.16
CA TYR A 170 -2.94 19.49 -1.40
C TYR A 170 -1.83 19.95 -2.36
N GLU A 171 -1.32 21.17 -2.14
CA GLU A 171 -0.29 21.80 -2.98
C GLU A 171 -0.62 21.78 -4.49
N GLY A 172 -1.88 22.05 -4.84
CA GLY A 172 -2.34 22.07 -6.23
C GLY A 172 -2.39 20.70 -6.92
N LYS A 173 -2.27 19.61 -6.16
CA LYS A 173 -2.38 18.23 -6.66
C LYS A 173 -3.51 17.50 -5.96
N GLU A 174 -4.01 16.48 -6.64
CA GLU A 174 -5.00 15.54 -6.17
C GLU A 174 -4.30 14.26 -5.71
N TRP A 175 -4.70 13.83 -4.51
CA TRP A 175 -4.13 12.72 -3.79
C TRP A 175 -5.25 11.80 -3.36
N ILE A 176 -5.21 10.54 -3.79
CA ILE A 176 -6.14 9.52 -3.31
C ILE A 176 -5.64 8.99 -1.96
N VAL A 177 -6.53 8.94 -0.98
CA VAL A 177 -6.27 8.42 0.36
C VAL A 177 -6.30 6.90 0.31
N ILE A 178 -5.16 6.27 0.53
CA ILE A 178 -5.04 4.82 0.65
C ILE A 178 -5.50 4.37 2.04
N SER A 179 -5.05 5.06 3.09
CA SER A 179 -5.47 4.77 4.46
C SER A 179 -5.57 6.06 5.26
N LYS A 180 -6.49 6.08 6.23
CA LYS A 180 -6.79 7.20 7.11
C LYS A 180 -6.65 6.74 8.55
N ILE A 181 -5.88 7.47 9.34
CA ILE A 181 -5.56 7.13 10.73
C ILE A 181 -5.92 8.33 11.61
N SER A 182 -6.74 8.13 12.64
CA SER A 182 -7.01 9.16 13.63
C SER A 182 -5.75 9.49 14.43
N LEU A 183 -5.49 10.78 14.65
CA LEU A 183 -4.35 11.23 15.46
C LEU A 183 -4.49 10.79 16.92
N ASP A 184 -5.71 10.76 17.45
CA ASP A 184 -5.99 10.30 18.81
C ASP A 184 -5.74 8.79 18.96
N ASP A 185 -5.96 8.02 17.89
CA ASP A 185 -5.78 6.56 17.90
C ASP A 185 -4.33 6.15 17.63
N LEU A 186 -3.55 6.96 16.89
CA LEU A 186 -2.21 6.60 16.45
C LEU A 186 -1.28 6.16 17.59
N PHE A 187 -1.34 6.87 18.72
CA PHE A 187 -0.53 6.61 19.91
C PHE A 187 -1.26 5.80 21.00
N ASN A 188 -2.45 5.30 20.69
CA ASN A 188 -3.19 4.41 21.56
C ASN A 188 -2.89 2.96 21.19
N ASP A 189 -2.16 2.23 22.03
CA ASP A 189 -1.76 0.84 21.72
C ASP A 189 -2.95 -0.10 21.52
N VAL A 190 -4.10 0.16 22.17
CA VAL A 190 -5.34 -0.60 22.00
C VAL A 190 -5.89 -0.48 20.57
N LYS A 191 -5.50 0.57 19.83
CA LYS A 191 -5.91 0.83 18.45
C LYS A 191 -4.92 0.34 17.41
N SER A 192 -3.78 -0.22 17.81
CA SER A 192 -2.75 -0.66 16.87
C SER A 192 -3.27 -1.71 15.91
N GLU A 193 -4.02 -2.69 16.41
CA GLU A 193 -4.65 -3.75 15.62
C GLU A 193 -5.65 -3.22 14.59
N ASP A 194 -6.46 -2.23 14.98
CA ASP A 194 -7.40 -1.55 14.08
C ASP A 194 -6.65 -0.84 12.95
N ILE A 195 -5.64 -0.04 13.31
CA ILE A 195 -4.82 0.73 12.36
C ILE A 195 -4.06 -0.21 11.42
N PHE A 196 -3.46 -1.27 11.96
CA PHE A 196 -2.72 -2.25 11.18
C PHE A 196 -3.62 -2.90 10.13
N TYR A 197 -4.79 -3.39 10.55
CA TYR A 197 -5.75 -4.05 9.67
C TYR A 197 -6.21 -3.13 8.54
N ASP A 198 -6.66 -1.91 8.87
CA ASP A 198 -7.17 -0.97 7.88
C ASP A 198 -6.08 -0.53 6.88
N LEU A 199 -4.87 -0.29 7.38
CA LEU A 199 -3.72 0.04 6.53
C LEU A 199 -3.36 -1.11 5.59
N LEU A 200 -3.22 -2.33 6.13
CA LEU A 200 -2.83 -3.50 5.36
C LEU A 200 -3.88 -3.86 4.31
N ASN A 201 -5.16 -3.91 4.69
CA ASN A 201 -6.26 -4.21 3.79
C ASN A 201 -6.32 -3.22 2.60
N SER A 202 -6.18 -1.92 2.88
CA SER A 202 -6.12 -0.90 1.85
C SER A 202 -4.90 -1.00 0.94
N ILE A 203 -3.71 -1.28 1.49
CA ILE A 203 -2.49 -1.48 0.71
C ILE A 203 -2.65 -2.65 -0.26
N LEU A 204 -3.17 -3.78 0.23
CA LEU A 204 -3.36 -4.98 -0.57
C LEU A 204 -4.40 -4.75 -1.68
N LYS A 205 -5.56 -4.15 -1.35
CA LYS A 205 -6.57 -3.80 -2.35
C LYS A 205 -5.98 -2.88 -3.43
N ALA A 206 -5.27 -1.83 -3.02
CA ALA A 206 -4.63 -0.91 -3.95
C ALA A 206 -3.58 -1.59 -4.83
N MET A 207 -2.75 -2.47 -4.26
CA MET A 207 -1.75 -3.24 -5.00
C MET A 207 -2.40 -4.07 -6.11
N ILE A 208 -3.42 -4.86 -5.78
CA ILE A 208 -4.07 -5.72 -6.77
C ILE A 208 -4.73 -4.89 -7.86
N LEU A 209 -5.40 -3.79 -7.52
CA LEU A 209 -6.04 -2.92 -8.52
C LEU A 209 -5.00 -2.28 -9.46
N VAL A 210 -3.91 -1.74 -8.90
CA VAL A 210 -2.82 -1.15 -9.69
C VAL A 210 -2.24 -2.17 -10.67
N GLU A 211 -1.96 -3.37 -10.18
CA GLU A 211 -1.39 -4.44 -10.99
C GLU A 211 -2.39 -4.96 -12.01
N GLY A 212 -3.58 -5.34 -11.57
CA GLY A 212 -4.64 -5.95 -12.38
C GLY A 212 -5.11 -5.04 -13.52
N ILE A 213 -5.40 -3.77 -13.23
CA ILE A 213 -5.72 -2.77 -14.27
C ILE A 213 -4.51 -2.53 -15.16
N GLY A 214 -3.30 -2.52 -14.59
CA GLY A 214 -2.06 -2.34 -15.33
C GLY A 214 -1.67 -3.50 -16.25
N GLU A 215 -2.22 -4.71 -16.05
CA GLU A 215 -2.06 -5.86 -16.98
C GLU A 215 -3.07 -5.81 -18.13
N GLU A 216 -4.19 -5.12 -17.97
CA GLU A 216 -5.24 -5.11 -18.98
C GLU A 216 -4.83 -4.23 -20.16
N GLU A 217 -4.87 -4.82 -21.36
CA GLU A 217 -4.53 -4.17 -22.64
C GLU A 217 -3.04 -3.81 -22.85
N VAL A 218 -2.11 -4.65 -22.37
CA VAL A 218 -0.74 -4.74 -22.91
C VAL A 218 -0.71 -5.74 -24.06
#